data_AF-A0A940U8L0-F1
#
_entry.id   AF-A0A940U8L0-F1
#
_cell.length_a   1.000
_cell.length_b   1.000
_cell.length_c   1.000
_cell.angle_alpha   90.00
_cell.angle_beta   90.00
_cell.angle_gamma   90.00
#
_symmetry.space_group_name_H-M   'P 1'
#
loop_
_entity.id
_entity.type
_entity.pdbx_description
1 polymer ?
#
loop_
_entity_poly.entity_id
_entity_poly.type
_entity_poly.pdbx_seq_one_letter_code
_entity_poly.pdbx_strand_id
1 'polypeptide(L)'
;MTISGGRAVGTYRDRERRREIDKKIREHVAEQLQTVRGHLKRAMLDFSRKGKADLLLDLDHLSAQIQQMSDTIRYASYGYGGIFDLDKIREEEIQRLCSFDLYLKEEAEKLQGKSEEITPALSANDLRKKIHEAGMVVLSLQEKYRIRKDFMGRKA
;
A
#
# COMPACT_ATOMS: atom_id res chain seq x y z
N MET A 1 47.49 -6.21 23.71
CA MET A 1 46.21 -6.69 24.28
C MET A 1 45.12 -6.30 23.29
N THR A 2 44.71 -7.24 22.44
CA THR A 2 43.79 -7.00 21.34
C THR A 2 42.44 -7.55 21.75
N ILE A 3 41.42 -6.69 21.91
CA ILE A 3 40.02 -7.13 21.89
C ILE A 3 39.28 -6.19 20.94
N SER A 4 39.43 -6.50 19.65
CA SER A 4 38.42 -6.20 18.64
C SER A 4 37.43 -7.36 18.67
N GLY A 5 36.19 -7.10 19.08
CA GLY A 5 35.12 -8.09 19.15
C GLY A 5 33.80 -7.36 19.00
N GLY A 6 33.33 -7.26 17.76
CA GLY A 6 32.22 -6.43 17.32
C GLY A 6 30.92 -6.67 18.08
N ARG A 7 30.13 -5.59 18.19
CA ARG A 7 28.74 -5.64 18.64
C ARG A 7 28.03 -6.71 17.82
N ALA A 8 27.54 -7.76 18.49
CA ALA A 8 26.66 -8.75 17.91
C ALA A 8 25.32 -8.08 17.59
N VAL A 9 25.26 -7.47 16.42
CA VAL A 9 24.09 -6.89 15.79
C VAL A 9 23.09 -8.02 15.48
N GLY A 10 21.92 -7.99 16.14
CA GLY A 10 20.67 -8.62 15.72
C GLY A 10 20.68 -10.14 15.59
N THR A 11 20.12 -10.84 16.58
CA THR A 11 19.91 -12.29 16.52
C THR A 11 18.90 -12.67 15.42
N TYR A 12 18.88 -13.94 14.99
CA TYR A 12 17.87 -14.48 14.06
C TYR A 12 16.43 -14.09 14.43
N ARG A 13 16.13 -14.05 15.75
CA ARG A 13 14.83 -13.64 16.29
C ARG A 13 14.46 -12.20 15.95
N ASP A 14 15.42 -11.28 15.92
CA ASP A 14 15.15 -9.87 15.60
C ASP A 14 14.79 -9.69 14.12
N ARG A 15 15.34 -10.53 13.23
CA ARG A 15 15.01 -10.53 11.80
C ARG A 15 13.62 -11.11 11.54
N GLU A 16 13.30 -12.22 12.18
CA GLU A 16 11.98 -12.86 12.04
C GLU A 16 10.87 -11.93 12.58
N ARG A 17 11.11 -11.29 13.73
CA ARG A 17 10.20 -10.28 14.28
C ARG A 17 9.98 -9.10 13.34
N ARG A 18 11.02 -8.62 12.63
CA ARG A 18 10.89 -7.54 11.64
C ARG A 18 10.05 -7.95 10.43
N ARG A 19 10.10 -9.21 10.01
CA ARG A 19 9.25 -9.75 8.92
C ARG A 19 7.79 -9.86 9.32
N GLU A 20 7.52 -10.29 10.54
CA GLU A 20 6.16 -10.31 11.08
C GLU A 20 5.57 -8.89 11.14
N ILE A 21 6.40 -7.90 11.49
CA ILE A 21 6.00 -6.48 11.48
C ILE A 21 5.70 -6.00 10.05
N ASP A 22 6.56 -6.26 9.06
CA ASP A 22 6.31 -5.95 7.63
C ASP A 22 4.99 -6.55 7.15
N LYS A 23 4.76 -7.85 7.44
CA LYS A 23 3.51 -8.52 7.09
C LYS A 23 2.30 -7.79 7.66
N LYS A 24 2.32 -7.48 8.96
CA LYS A 24 1.21 -6.80 9.64
C LYS A 24 0.96 -5.41 9.06
N ILE A 25 2.01 -4.69 8.68
CA ILE A 25 1.85 -3.39 8.01
C ILE A 25 1.17 -3.59 6.66
N ARG A 26 1.61 -4.55 5.84
CA ARG A 26 0.97 -4.82 4.54
C ARG A 26 -0.48 -5.27 4.67
N GLU A 27 -0.80 -6.11 5.64
CA GLU A 27 -2.19 -6.51 5.95
C GLU A 27 -3.04 -5.30 6.32
N HIS A 28 -2.53 -4.44 7.21
CA HIS A 28 -3.19 -3.21 7.61
C HIS A 28 -3.41 -2.25 6.42
N VAL A 29 -2.40 -2.06 5.56
CA VAL A 29 -2.53 -1.26 4.34
C VAL A 29 -3.61 -1.82 3.42
N ALA A 30 -3.63 -3.15 3.21
CA ALA A 30 -4.65 -3.77 2.38
C ALA A 30 -6.07 -3.57 2.96
N GLU A 31 -6.24 -3.65 4.27
CA GLU A 31 -7.51 -3.36 4.98
C GLU A 31 -7.92 -1.89 4.87
N GLN A 32 -6.98 -0.96 5.00
CA GLN A 32 -7.24 0.47 4.77
C GLN A 32 -7.74 0.71 3.35
N LEU A 33 -7.09 0.13 2.34
CA LEU A 33 -7.53 0.23 0.94
C LEU A 33 -8.95 -0.34 0.73
N GLN A 34 -9.33 -1.42 1.42
CA GLN A 34 -10.71 -1.92 1.38
C GLN A 34 -11.69 -0.94 2.03
N THR A 35 -11.31 -0.27 3.11
CA THR A 35 -12.12 0.78 3.73
C THR A 35 -12.35 1.94 2.76
N VAL A 36 -11.30 2.42 2.10
CA VAL A 36 -11.39 3.45 1.06
C VAL A 36 -12.35 3.02 -0.06
N ARG A 37 -12.21 1.78 -0.54
CA ARG A 37 -13.09 1.22 -1.57
C ARG A 37 -14.55 1.21 -1.13
N GLY A 38 -14.83 0.85 0.14
CA GLY A 38 -16.16 0.89 0.72
C GLY A 38 -16.74 2.31 0.79
N HIS A 39 -15.91 3.32 1.07
CA HIS A 39 -16.31 4.73 1.00
C HIS A 39 -16.73 5.12 -0.42
N LEU A 40 -15.91 4.79 -1.43
CA LEU A 40 -16.23 5.08 -2.83
C LEU A 40 -17.51 4.40 -3.30
N LYS A 41 -17.71 3.12 -2.96
CA LYS A 41 -18.94 2.40 -3.33
C LYS A 41 -20.20 3.01 -2.71
N ARG A 42 -20.12 3.51 -1.47
CA ARG A 42 -21.22 4.26 -0.85
C ARG A 42 -21.48 5.58 -1.57
N ALA A 43 -20.43 6.33 -1.89
CA ALA A 43 -20.55 7.58 -2.64
C ALA A 43 -21.19 7.36 -4.02
N MET A 44 -20.79 6.30 -4.75
CA MET A 44 -21.40 5.90 -6.03
C MET A 44 -22.90 5.64 -5.93
N LEU A 45 -23.36 4.96 -4.87
CA LEU A 45 -24.79 4.74 -4.64
C LEU A 45 -25.54 6.07 -4.44
N ASP A 46 -24.96 7.00 -3.70
CA ASP A 46 -25.55 8.33 -3.48
C ASP A 46 -25.56 9.17 -4.76
N PHE A 47 -24.51 9.10 -5.59
CA PHE A 47 -24.47 9.77 -6.90
C PHE A 47 -25.51 9.21 -7.87
N SER A 48 -25.70 7.90 -7.89
CA SER A 48 -26.73 7.23 -8.70
C SER A 48 -28.13 7.73 -8.34
N ARG A 49 -28.44 7.85 -7.05
CA ARG A 49 -29.73 8.37 -6.57
C ARG A 49 -29.97 9.85 -6.91
N LYS A 50 -28.89 10.63 -7.09
CA LYS A 50 -28.93 12.08 -7.39
C LYS A 50 -28.77 12.40 -8.88
N GLY A 51 -28.81 11.40 -9.77
CA GLY A 51 -28.73 11.59 -11.22
C GLY A 51 -27.36 12.00 -11.74
N LYS A 52 -26.27 11.82 -10.97
CA LYS A 52 -24.89 12.14 -11.38
C LYS A 52 -24.22 10.92 -12.05
N ALA A 53 -24.83 10.40 -13.12
CA ALA A 53 -24.39 9.16 -13.77
C ALA A 53 -23.01 9.27 -14.43
N ASP A 54 -22.68 10.45 -14.97
CA ASP A 54 -21.45 10.70 -15.73
C ASP A 54 -20.15 10.44 -14.94
N LEU A 55 -20.22 10.45 -13.61
CA LEU A 55 -19.06 10.26 -12.72
C LEU A 55 -18.95 8.84 -12.16
N LEU A 56 -19.96 7.99 -12.42
CA LEU A 56 -19.98 6.63 -11.90
C LEU A 56 -18.90 5.75 -12.53
N LEU A 57 -18.60 5.95 -13.81
CA LEU A 57 -17.55 5.20 -14.51
C LEU A 57 -16.16 5.51 -13.93
N ASP A 58 -15.85 6.79 -13.72
CA ASP A 58 -14.56 7.21 -13.15
C ASP A 58 -14.38 6.66 -11.72
N LEU A 59 -15.43 6.69 -10.90
CA LEU A 59 -15.42 6.13 -9.55
C LEU A 59 -15.31 4.61 -9.54
N ASP A 60 -15.98 3.93 -10.47
CA ASP A 60 -15.88 2.48 -10.59
C ASP A 60 -14.48 2.05 -11.00
N HIS A 61 -13.87 2.77 -11.95
CA HIS A 61 -12.49 2.53 -12.36
C HIS A 61 -11.52 2.72 -11.19
N LEU A 62 -11.63 3.83 -10.45
CA LEU A 62 -10.82 4.08 -9.26
C LEU A 62 -11.03 2.98 -8.20
N SER A 63 -12.27 2.57 -7.98
CA SER A 63 -12.62 1.49 -7.05
C SER A 63 -11.99 0.15 -7.44
N ALA A 64 -11.96 -0.17 -8.73
CA ALA A 64 -11.32 -1.37 -9.26
C ALA A 64 -9.79 -1.35 -9.09
N GLN A 65 -9.15 -0.21 -9.34
CA GLN A 65 -7.70 -0.05 -9.13
C GLN A 65 -7.33 -0.21 -7.65
N ILE A 66 -8.13 0.34 -6.73
CA ILE A 66 -7.93 0.19 -5.28
C ILE A 66 -8.11 -1.27 -4.85
N GLN A 67 -9.11 -1.98 -5.40
CA GLN A 67 -9.30 -3.41 -5.15
C GLN A 67 -8.07 -4.20 -5.58
N GLN A 68 -7.63 -4.01 -6.82
CA GLN A 68 -6.47 -4.70 -7.37
C GLN A 68 -5.23 -4.46 -6.50
N MET A 69 -5.03 -3.23 -6.04
CA MET A 69 -3.90 -2.88 -5.20
C MET A 69 -3.96 -3.52 -3.81
N SER A 70 -5.15 -3.50 -3.17
CA SER A 70 -5.39 -4.16 -1.90
C SER A 70 -5.08 -5.66 -1.98
N ASP A 71 -5.60 -6.34 -3.01
CA ASP A 71 -5.34 -7.77 -3.23
C ASP A 71 -3.85 -8.02 -3.51
N THR A 72 -3.24 -7.17 -4.34
CA THR A 72 -1.82 -7.28 -4.70
C THR A 72 -0.94 -7.19 -3.45
N ILE A 73 -1.20 -6.25 -2.54
CA ILE A 73 -0.42 -6.08 -1.30
C ILE A 73 -0.66 -7.25 -0.34
N ARG A 74 -1.94 -7.65 -0.18
CA ARG A 74 -2.37 -8.71 0.72
C ARG A 74 -1.76 -10.06 0.36
N TYR A 75 -1.81 -10.41 -0.92
CA TYR A 75 -1.35 -11.70 -1.44
C TYR A 75 0.06 -11.67 -2.01
N ALA A 76 0.78 -10.56 -1.84
CA ALA A 76 2.18 -10.48 -2.22
C ALA A 76 2.96 -11.58 -1.49
N SER A 77 3.41 -12.57 -2.27
CA SER A 77 4.36 -13.57 -1.80
C SER A 77 5.59 -12.86 -1.23
N TYR A 78 6.18 -13.43 -0.19
CA TYR A 78 7.28 -12.80 0.53
C TYR A 78 8.53 -12.54 -0.33
N GLY A 79 8.59 -13.03 -1.57
CA GLY A 79 9.79 -12.98 -2.43
C GLY A 79 10.92 -13.90 -1.93
N TYR A 80 10.89 -14.32 -0.67
CA TYR A 80 11.80 -15.30 -0.06
C TYR A 80 11.34 -16.73 -0.33
N GLY A 81 11.19 -17.07 -1.61
CA GLY A 81 11.03 -18.45 -2.05
C GLY A 81 12.30 -19.24 -1.75
N GLY A 82 12.41 -19.75 -0.53
CA GLY A 82 13.50 -20.63 -0.13
C GLY A 82 13.80 -20.49 1.35
N ILE A 83 13.59 -21.59 2.07
CA ILE A 83 13.96 -21.83 3.48
C ILE A 83 15.50 -21.78 3.65
N PHE A 84 16.25 -21.23 2.68
CA PHE A 84 17.69 -21.45 2.47
C PHE A 84 18.53 -20.22 2.10
N ASP A 85 17.98 -18.99 2.04
CA ASP A 85 18.81 -17.77 1.86
C ASP A 85 18.64 -16.73 2.99
N LEU A 86 18.22 -17.22 4.15
CA LEU A 86 17.94 -16.44 5.37
C LEU A 86 19.17 -15.75 5.96
N ASP A 87 20.37 -16.28 5.69
CA ASP A 87 21.63 -15.76 6.22
C ASP A 87 22.20 -14.57 5.43
N LYS A 88 21.70 -14.31 4.20
CA LYS A 88 22.30 -13.31 3.29
C LYS A 88 21.69 -11.90 3.35
N ILE A 89 20.52 -11.71 3.95
CA ILE A 89 19.87 -10.39 3.98
C ILE A 89 20.54 -9.53 5.06
N ARG A 90 21.13 -8.41 4.62
CA ARG A 90 21.82 -7.47 5.51
C ARG A 90 20.80 -6.58 6.23
N GLU A 91 21.16 -6.08 7.41
CA GLU A 91 20.29 -5.20 8.21
C GLU A 91 19.78 -3.99 7.41
N GLU A 92 20.63 -3.41 6.56
CA GLU A 92 20.28 -2.31 5.66
C GLU A 92 19.14 -2.64 4.69
N GLU A 93 19.06 -3.90 4.23
CA GLU A 93 18.02 -4.34 3.29
C GLU A 93 16.67 -4.50 4.01
N ILE A 94 16.70 -4.98 5.26
CA ILE A 94 15.50 -5.03 6.11
C ILE A 94 15.01 -3.62 6.42
N GLN A 95 15.92 -2.70 6.72
CA GLN A 95 15.55 -1.29 6.97
C GLN A 95 14.89 -0.67 5.74
N ARG A 96 15.41 -0.93 4.53
CA ARG A 96 14.78 -0.47 3.27
C ARG A 96 13.38 -1.03 3.08
N LEU A 97 13.15 -2.32 3.36
CA LEU A 97 11.81 -2.92 3.30
C LEU A 97 10.84 -2.24 4.27
N CYS A 98 11.26 -2.00 5.51
CA CYS A 98 10.45 -1.26 6.47
C CYS A 98 10.12 0.16 5.98
N SER A 99 11.07 0.86 5.34
CA SER A 99 10.82 2.18 4.76
C SER A 99 9.80 2.14 3.61
N PHE A 100 9.83 1.09 2.77
CA PHE A 100 8.81 0.91 1.73
C PHE A 100 7.42 0.71 2.33
N ASP A 101 7.31 -0.12 3.35
CA ASP A 101 6.03 -0.43 4.00
C ASP A 101 5.43 0.78 4.72
N LEU A 102 6.26 1.58 5.40
CA LEU A 102 5.82 2.83 6.01
C LEU A 102 5.26 3.80 4.95
N TYR A 103 5.94 3.90 3.80
CA TYR A 103 5.47 4.71 2.68
C TYR A 103 4.12 4.22 2.13
N LEU A 104 3.94 2.90 1.99
CA LEU A 104 2.65 2.34 1.55
C LEU A 104 1.52 2.68 2.51
N LYS A 105 1.80 2.68 3.82
CA LYS A 105 0.85 3.13 4.85
C LYS A 105 0.50 4.60 4.71
N GLU A 106 1.48 5.48 4.53
CA GLU A 106 1.24 6.91 4.37
C GLU A 106 0.39 7.24 3.13
N GLU A 107 0.63 6.57 1.99
CA GLU A 107 -0.21 6.76 0.80
C GLU A 107 -1.62 6.20 0.98
N ALA A 108 -1.79 5.09 1.70
CA ALA A 108 -3.11 4.55 2.00
C ALA A 108 -3.91 5.51 2.91
N GLU A 109 -3.28 6.11 3.92
CA GLU A 109 -3.89 7.13 4.78
C GLU A 109 -4.26 8.39 3.99
N LYS A 110 -3.37 8.84 3.09
CA LYS A 110 -3.65 9.96 2.19
C LYS A 110 -4.83 9.66 1.26
N LEU A 111 -4.89 8.45 0.71
CA LEU A 111 -5.98 8.02 -0.15
C LEU A 111 -7.31 7.97 0.61
N GLN A 112 -7.28 7.54 1.87
CA GLN A 112 -8.45 7.57 2.74
C GLN A 112 -8.99 9.00 2.89
N GLY A 113 -8.13 9.95 3.27
CA GLY A 113 -8.53 11.36 3.36
C GLY A 113 -9.11 11.89 2.05
N LYS A 114 -8.49 11.55 0.91
CA LYS A 114 -9.01 11.95 -0.42
C LYS A 114 -10.37 11.33 -0.76
N SER A 115 -10.62 10.09 -0.35
CA SER A 115 -11.91 9.44 -0.58
C SER A 115 -13.05 10.08 0.22
N GLU A 116 -12.75 10.63 1.40
CA GLU A 116 -13.71 11.32 2.24
C GLU A 116 -14.11 12.69 1.68
N GLU A 117 -13.23 13.31 0.87
CA GLU A 117 -13.55 14.54 0.14
C GLU A 117 -14.53 14.32 -1.03
N ILE A 118 -14.69 13.07 -1.52
CA ILE A 118 -15.59 12.73 -2.63
C ILE A 118 -17.02 12.60 -2.11
N THR A 119 -17.77 13.71 -2.17
CA THR A 119 -19.13 13.79 -1.62
C THR A 119 -20.16 14.26 -2.65
N PRO A 120 -21.44 13.84 -2.53
CA PRO A 120 -22.51 14.27 -3.42
C PRO A 120 -22.81 15.77 -3.41
N ALA A 121 -22.33 16.52 -2.42
CA ALA A 121 -22.52 17.96 -2.31
C ALA A 121 -21.68 18.76 -3.32
N LEU A 122 -20.60 18.17 -3.84
CA LEU A 122 -19.69 18.85 -4.77
C LEU A 122 -20.28 19.02 -6.18
N SER A 123 -19.79 20.04 -6.89
CA SER A 123 -20.06 20.22 -8.32
C SER A 123 -19.44 19.07 -9.13
N ALA A 124 -19.93 18.84 -10.36
CA ALA A 124 -19.36 17.79 -11.23
C ALA A 124 -17.87 18.05 -11.56
N ASN A 125 -17.48 19.32 -11.69
CA ASN A 125 -16.09 19.68 -11.95
C ASN A 125 -15.19 19.41 -10.75
N ASP A 126 -15.64 19.75 -9.54
CA ASP A 126 -14.87 19.50 -8.33
C ASP A 126 -14.78 18.00 -8.03
N LEU A 127 -15.83 17.24 -8.29
CA LEU A 127 -15.79 15.78 -8.20
C LEU A 127 -14.75 15.17 -9.12
N ARG A 128 -14.70 15.58 -10.40
CA ARG A 128 -13.66 15.12 -11.33
C ARG A 128 -12.26 15.42 -10.82
N LYS A 129 -12.03 16.62 -10.27
CA LYS A 129 -10.74 16.97 -9.67
C LYS A 129 -10.40 16.05 -8.49
N LYS A 130 -11.34 15.80 -7.58
CA LYS A 130 -11.12 14.92 -6.41
C LYS A 130 -10.87 13.46 -6.81
N ILE A 131 -11.61 12.95 -7.78
CA ILE A 131 -11.39 11.61 -8.33
C ILE A 131 -10.01 11.51 -8.97
N HIS A 132 -9.60 12.52 -9.74
CA HIS A 132 -8.27 12.60 -10.33
C HIS A 132 -7.17 12.64 -9.27
N GLU A 133 -7.30 13.50 -8.24
CA GLU A 133 -6.37 13.58 -7.11
C GLU A 133 -6.22 12.21 -6.40
N ALA A 134 -7.32 11.51 -6.14
CA ALA A 134 -7.29 10.17 -5.57
C ALA A 134 -6.62 9.15 -6.51
N GLY A 135 -6.89 9.23 -7.82
CA GLY A 135 -6.23 8.40 -8.83
C GLY A 135 -4.71 8.61 -8.86
N MET A 136 -4.23 9.84 -8.70
CA MET A 136 -2.80 10.13 -8.62
C MET A 136 -2.14 9.48 -7.39
N VAL A 137 -2.85 9.39 -6.26
CA VAL A 137 -2.37 8.68 -5.07
C VAL A 137 -2.29 7.18 -5.34
N VAL A 138 -3.28 6.59 -6.02
CA VAL A 138 -3.26 5.17 -6.41
C VAL A 138 -2.07 4.88 -7.34
N LEU A 139 -1.79 5.75 -8.31
CA LEU A 139 -0.63 5.63 -9.20
C LEU A 139 0.70 5.68 -8.42
N SER A 140 0.83 6.60 -7.45
CA SER A 140 2.00 6.67 -6.56
C SER A 140 2.19 5.35 -5.80
N LEU A 141 1.10 4.82 -5.23
CA LEU A 141 1.11 3.59 -4.46
C LEU A 141 1.50 2.37 -5.32
N GLN A 142 0.97 2.28 -6.55
CA GLN A 142 1.34 1.25 -7.53
C GLN A 142 2.83 1.29 -7.88
N GLU A 143 3.37 2.47 -8.17
CA GLU A 143 4.78 2.65 -8.53
C GLU A 143 5.69 2.26 -7.37
N LYS A 144 5.33 2.63 -6.14
CA LYS A 144 6.11 2.31 -4.95
C LYS A 144 6.10 0.83 -4.63
N TYR A 145 4.94 0.20 -4.77
CA TYR A 145 4.84 -1.24 -4.65
C TYR A 145 5.67 -1.95 -5.72
N ARG A 146 5.68 -1.46 -6.97
CA ARG A 146 6.52 -1.99 -8.05
C ARG A 146 8.01 -1.90 -7.69
N ILE A 147 8.48 -0.76 -7.18
CA ILE A 147 9.86 -0.59 -6.72
C ILE A 147 10.21 -1.58 -5.60
N ARG A 148 9.31 -1.76 -4.61
CA ARG A 148 9.48 -2.75 -3.54
C ARG A 148 9.57 -4.17 -4.11
N LYS A 149 8.69 -4.51 -5.06
CA LYS A 149 8.70 -5.82 -5.74
C LYS A 149 9.99 -6.05 -6.51
N ASP A 150 10.48 -5.07 -7.26
CA ASP A 150 11.72 -5.16 -8.02
C ASP A 150 12.94 -5.30 -7.10
N PHE A 151 12.94 -4.59 -5.96
CA PHE A 151 13.97 -4.72 -4.94
C PHE A 151 14.05 -6.15 -4.39
N MET A 152 12.90 -6.81 -4.18
CA MET A 152 12.85 -8.22 -3.78
C MET A 152 13.24 -9.16 -4.93
N GLY A 153 12.79 -8.90 -6.16
CA GLY A 153 13.02 -9.77 -7.32
C GLY A 153 14.47 -9.81 -7.82
N ARG A 154 15.24 -8.73 -7.64
CA ARG A 154 16.69 -8.70 -7.98
C ARG A 154 17.55 -9.55 -7.05
N LYS A 155 16.97 -10.11 -5.99
CA LYS A 155 17.67 -10.82 -4.91
C LYS A 155 17.29 -12.30 -4.82
N ALA A 156 16.36 -12.76 -5.66
CA ALA A 156 15.98 -14.16 -5.82
C ALA A 156 16.87 -14.86 -6.86
#